data_AF-A0A3D3FNR7-F1
#
_entry.id   AF-A0A3D3FNR7-F1
#
_cell.length_a   1.000
_cell.length_b   1.000
_cell.length_c   1.000
_cell.angle_alpha   90.00
_cell.angle_beta   90.00
_cell.angle_gamma   90.00
#
_symmetry.space_group_name_H-M   'P 1'
#
loop_
_entity.id
_entity.type
_entity.pdbx_description
1 polymer ?
#
loop_
_entity_poly.entity_id
_entity_poly.type
_entity_poly.pdbx_seq_one_letter_code
_entity_poly.pdbx_strand_id
1 'polypeptide(L)'
;MKERRQNGHTRYTPEAFLLWVFLISLILKIIHSVAIARLPLYRLAIDPSILALSLGSVVFLAAAHWKRLSAAKGIFLLAVFPPAMCGDPCSGYGLGFFACGVAMLYSGGHLKRYRVAKLIALSLFLFCTEVWIISANLSKTLSLTVLALALLHSIFTASFTLFLFLVHLNQTDLLHRDKKPSLSLSGRGLSVAEAYYVKAMADGETAKEIANKSFVSESTVRNTLSRVYRKLEVSDKASLMILLSKYDVVD
;
A
#
# COMPACT_ATOMS: atom_id res chain seq x y z
N MET A 1 -6.21 -6.24 36.90
CA MET A 1 -7.49 -5.48 36.84
C MET A 1 -7.22 -4.16 36.12
N LYS A 2 -7.84 -3.98 34.94
CA LYS A 2 -7.93 -2.74 34.12
C LYS A 2 -6.64 -1.94 33.87
N GLU A 3 -5.87 -2.38 32.88
CA GLU A 3 -4.96 -1.47 32.17
C GLU A 3 -5.67 -0.96 30.90
N ARG A 4 -5.72 0.37 30.78
CA ARG A 4 -6.56 1.12 29.87
C ARG A 4 -6.19 0.86 28.41
N ARG A 5 -7.11 0.24 27.67
CA ARG A 5 -7.26 0.42 26.22
C ARG A 5 -7.70 1.86 25.94
N GLN A 6 -6.77 2.80 25.91
CA GLN A 6 -7.00 4.12 25.35
C GLN A 6 -5.75 4.57 24.59
N ASN A 7 -5.56 4.01 23.41
CA ASN A 7 -4.92 4.71 22.30
C ASN A 7 -5.88 4.64 21.12
N GLY A 8 -7.01 5.33 21.28
CA GLY A 8 -7.87 5.74 20.16
C GLY A 8 -7.20 6.89 19.42
N HIS A 9 -6.01 6.65 18.86
CA HIS A 9 -5.60 7.43 17.72
C HIS A 9 -6.60 7.05 16.63
N THR A 10 -7.51 7.96 16.33
CA THR A 10 -8.26 7.99 15.07
C THR A 10 -7.23 8.03 13.95
N ARG A 11 -6.65 6.86 13.63
CA ARG A 11 -5.88 6.68 12.41
C ARG A 11 -6.85 7.04 11.32
N TYR A 12 -6.63 8.19 10.71
CA TYR A 12 -7.34 8.58 9.50
C TYR A 12 -7.19 7.40 8.54
N THR A 13 -8.27 6.64 8.40
CA THR A 13 -8.30 5.51 7.51
C THR A 13 -8.25 6.11 6.10
N PRO A 14 -7.36 5.66 5.20
CA PRO A 14 -7.21 6.24 3.86
C PRO A 14 -8.56 6.36 3.12
N GLU A 15 -9.53 5.51 3.44
CA GLU A 15 -10.91 5.57 2.96
C GLU A 15 -11.65 6.87 3.36
N ALA A 16 -11.41 7.41 4.55
CA ALA A 16 -12.04 8.65 5.01
C ALA A 16 -11.48 9.87 4.27
N PHE A 17 -10.17 9.88 3.99
CA PHE A 17 -9.55 10.91 3.15
C PHE A 17 -10.12 10.88 1.73
N LEU A 18 -10.21 9.69 1.12
CA LEU A 18 -10.78 9.54 -0.22
C LEU A 18 -12.26 9.96 -0.27
N LEU A 19 -13.05 9.62 0.74
CA LEU A 19 -14.44 10.07 0.85
C LEU A 19 -14.54 11.60 0.80
N TRP A 20 -13.70 12.32 1.56
CA TRP A 20 -13.69 13.78 1.53
C TRP A 20 -13.30 14.34 0.16
N VAL A 21 -12.30 13.75 -0.51
CA VAL A 21 -11.91 14.15 -1.86
C VAL A 21 -13.07 13.98 -2.85
N PHE A 22 -13.82 12.87 -2.78
CA PHE A 22 -14.97 12.63 -3.64
C PHE A 22 -16.14 13.56 -3.34
N LEU A 23 -16.44 13.83 -2.06
CA LEU A 23 -17.49 14.78 -1.67
C LEU A 23 -17.18 16.21 -2.13
N ILE A 24 -15.95 16.68 -1.93
CA ILE A 24 -15.51 17.99 -2.40
C ILE A 24 -15.60 18.06 -3.93
N SER A 25 -15.16 17.01 -4.62
CA SER A 25 -15.22 16.91 -6.09
C SER A 25 -16.66 16.97 -6.61
N LEU A 26 -17.59 16.25 -5.95
CA LEU A 26 -19.01 16.27 -6.25
C LEU A 26 -19.61 17.68 -6.07
N ILE A 27 -19.30 18.34 -4.95
CA ILE A 27 -19.78 19.70 -4.65
C ILE A 27 -19.27 20.68 -5.72
N LEU A 28 -17.96 20.64 -6.04
CA LEU A 28 -17.39 21.50 -7.07
C LEU A 28 -18.01 21.26 -8.44
N LYS A 29 -18.28 20.01 -8.83
CA LYS A 29 -18.94 19.68 -10.10
C LYS A 29 -20.38 20.21 -10.14
N ILE A 30 -21.13 20.08 -9.04
CA ILE A 30 -22.49 20.62 -8.93
C ILE A 30 -22.46 22.15 -9.04
N ILE A 31 -21.56 22.82 -8.31
CA ILE A 31 -21.39 24.28 -8.37
C ILE A 31 -21.06 24.72 -9.79
N HIS A 32 -20.09 24.07 -10.45
CA HIS A 32 -19.73 24.39 -11.83
C HIS A 32 -20.92 24.24 -12.79
N SER A 33 -21.66 23.13 -12.69
CA SER A 33 -22.79 22.84 -13.58
C SER A 33 -23.98 23.78 -13.36
N VAL A 34 -24.25 24.22 -12.12
CA VAL A 34 -25.35 25.15 -11.80
C VAL A 34 -24.95 26.60 -12.04
N ALA A 35 -23.80 27.03 -11.54
CA ALA A 35 -23.40 28.44 -11.54
C ALA A 35 -22.83 28.90 -12.90
N ILE A 36 -22.02 28.07 -13.55
CA ILE A 36 -21.31 28.44 -14.79
C ILE A 36 -22.09 27.95 -16.00
N ALA A 37 -22.44 26.66 -16.04
CA ALA A 37 -23.14 26.07 -17.19
C ALA A 37 -24.66 26.34 -17.21
N ARG A 38 -25.21 26.92 -16.12
CA ARG A 38 -26.65 27.25 -15.95
C ARG A 38 -27.59 26.10 -16.30
N LEU A 39 -27.17 24.86 -16.01
CA LEU A 39 -27.98 23.69 -16.29
C LEU A 39 -29.09 23.53 -15.24
N PRO A 40 -30.31 23.16 -15.65
CA PRO A 40 -31.39 22.91 -14.68
C PRO A 40 -31.10 21.66 -13.85
N LEU A 41 -31.48 21.68 -12.58
CA LEU A 41 -31.17 20.64 -11.58
C LEU A 41 -31.55 19.21 -12.01
N TYR A 42 -32.64 19.04 -12.76
CA TYR A 42 -33.06 17.71 -13.23
C TYR A 42 -32.08 17.11 -14.25
N ARG A 43 -31.38 17.93 -15.05
CA ARG A 43 -30.33 17.43 -15.96
C ARG A 43 -29.07 17.02 -15.22
N LEU A 44 -28.74 17.69 -14.11
CA LEU A 44 -27.63 17.26 -13.25
C LEU A 44 -27.90 15.88 -12.64
N ALA A 45 -29.14 15.56 -12.28
CA ALA A 45 -29.48 14.28 -11.67
C ALA A 45 -29.30 13.07 -12.61
N ILE A 46 -29.31 13.31 -13.93
CA ILE A 46 -29.18 12.26 -14.96
C ILE A 46 -27.74 12.23 -15.51
N ASP A 47 -26.89 13.19 -15.14
CA ASP A 47 -25.53 13.25 -15.65
C ASP A 47 -24.71 12.03 -15.16
N PRO A 48 -24.13 11.22 -16.08
CA PRO A 48 -23.39 10.02 -15.73
C PRO A 48 -22.21 10.27 -14.79
N SER A 49 -21.56 11.43 -14.87
CA SER A 49 -20.41 11.77 -14.03
C SER A 49 -20.83 12.10 -12.59
N ILE A 50 -21.96 12.79 -12.41
CA ILE A 50 -22.53 13.09 -11.09
C ILE A 50 -23.07 11.83 -10.44
N LEU A 51 -23.72 10.96 -11.23
CA LEU A 51 -24.15 9.64 -10.77
C LEU A 51 -22.96 8.77 -10.35
N ALA A 52 -21.87 8.75 -11.11
CA ALA A 52 -20.67 8.02 -10.74
C ALA A 52 -20.01 8.58 -9.46
N LEU A 53 -19.92 9.91 -9.31
CA LEU A 53 -19.38 10.58 -8.12
C LEU A 53 -20.20 10.31 -6.86
N SER A 54 -21.53 10.37 -6.98
CA SER A 54 -22.44 10.07 -5.87
C SER A 54 -22.38 8.59 -5.48
N LEU A 55 -22.41 7.69 -6.46
CA LEU A 55 -22.29 6.25 -6.24
C LEU A 55 -20.93 5.90 -5.59
N GLY A 56 -19.85 6.51 -6.07
CA GLY A 56 -18.52 6.42 -5.48
C GLY A 56 -18.48 6.84 -4.02
N SER A 57 -19.07 7.98 -3.69
CA SER A 57 -19.16 8.49 -2.32
C SER A 57 -19.92 7.52 -1.40
N VAL A 58 -21.02 6.94 -1.89
CA VAL A 58 -21.80 5.91 -1.15
C VAL A 58 -20.95 4.66 -0.90
N VAL A 59 -20.17 4.21 -1.89
CA VAL A 59 -19.27 3.07 -1.73
C VAL A 59 -18.20 3.35 -0.68
N PHE A 60 -17.61 4.54 -0.65
CA PHE A 60 -16.64 4.92 0.38
C PHE A 60 -17.25 5.04 1.78
N LEU A 61 -18.48 5.56 1.88
CA LEU A 61 -19.24 5.59 3.15
C LEU A 61 -19.53 4.17 3.66
N ALA A 62 -20.03 3.29 2.80
CA ALA A 62 -20.23 1.88 3.12
C ALA A 62 -18.89 1.20 3.45
N ALA A 63 -17.81 1.62 2.77
CA ALA A 63 -16.49 1.08 2.98
C ALA A 63 -15.92 1.39 4.36
N ALA A 64 -16.20 2.58 4.88
CA ALA A 64 -15.80 2.99 6.22
C ALA A 64 -16.44 2.10 7.31
N HIS A 65 -17.64 1.56 7.04
CA HIS A 65 -18.40 0.76 8.01
C HIS A 65 -18.14 -0.76 7.89
N TRP A 66 -17.79 -1.28 6.71
CA TRP A 66 -17.63 -2.73 6.50
C TRP A 66 -16.23 -3.14 6.04
N LYS A 67 -15.38 -3.58 6.97
CA LYS A 67 -14.00 -4.02 6.69
C LYS A 67 -13.90 -5.28 5.82
N ARG A 68 -14.91 -6.15 5.82
CA ARG A 68 -14.88 -7.47 5.16
C ARG A 68 -15.02 -7.43 3.63
N LEU A 69 -15.31 -6.28 3.05
CA LEU A 69 -15.64 -6.10 1.63
C LEU A 69 -14.55 -5.36 0.81
N SER A 70 -13.30 -5.31 1.28
CA SER A 70 -12.21 -4.55 0.61
C SER A 70 -12.06 -4.87 -0.89
N ALA A 71 -12.15 -6.14 -1.25
CA ALA A 71 -12.06 -6.61 -2.63
C ALA A 71 -13.23 -6.14 -3.51
N ALA A 72 -14.45 -6.33 -3.01
CA ALA A 72 -15.68 -5.98 -3.72
C ALA A 72 -15.73 -4.48 -4.02
N LYS A 73 -15.24 -3.64 -3.10
CA LYS A 73 -15.15 -2.19 -3.28
C LYS A 73 -14.21 -1.80 -4.41
N GLY A 74 -13.01 -2.40 -4.46
CA GLY A 74 -12.04 -2.12 -5.52
C GLY A 74 -12.54 -2.52 -6.90
N ILE A 75 -13.20 -3.68 -7.00
CA ILE A 75 -13.84 -4.14 -8.24
C ILE A 75 -15.00 -3.21 -8.63
N PHE A 76 -15.80 -2.77 -7.67
CA PHE A 76 -16.90 -1.85 -7.93
C PHE A 76 -16.41 -0.49 -8.43
N LEU A 77 -15.37 0.09 -7.83
CA LEU A 77 -14.78 1.35 -8.29
C LEU A 77 -14.21 1.23 -9.71
N LEU A 78 -13.63 0.07 -10.06
CA LEU A 78 -13.22 -0.23 -11.43
C LEU A 78 -14.40 -0.36 -12.40
N ALA A 79 -15.56 -0.82 -11.95
CA ALA A 79 -16.76 -0.90 -12.78
C ALA A 79 -17.47 0.47 -12.98
N VAL A 80 -17.36 1.36 -11.99
CA VAL A 80 -17.93 2.73 -12.03
C VAL A 80 -17.05 3.70 -12.83
N PHE A 81 -15.78 3.34 -13.02
CA PHE A 81 -14.80 4.14 -13.74
C PHE A 81 -15.18 4.48 -15.20
N PRO A 82 -15.55 3.53 -16.09
CA PRO A 82 -15.86 3.86 -17.48
C PRO A 82 -17.05 4.83 -17.63
N PRO A 83 -18.19 4.65 -16.93
CA PRO A 83 -19.28 5.63 -16.95
C PRO A 83 -18.87 7.03 -16.50
N ALA A 84 -17.98 7.14 -15.49
CA ALA A 84 -17.50 8.43 -14.98
C ALA A 84 -16.71 9.20 -16.04
N MET A 85 -15.97 8.49 -16.90
CA MET A 85 -15.21 9.12 -17.99
C MET A 85 -16.04 9.44 -19.22
N CYS A 86 -17.11 8.70 -19.50
CA CYS A 86 -17.94 8.93 -20.68
C CYS A 86 -18.63 10.31 -20.68
N GLY A 87 -18.93 10.87 -19.50
CA GLY A 87 -19.60 12.17 -19.40
C GLY A 87 -18.70 13.36 -19.70
N ASP A 88 -17.43 13.28 -19.28
CA ASP A 88 -16.45 14.36 -19.44
C ASP A 88 -15.05 13.72 -19.49
N PRO A 89 -14.53 13.46 -20.70
CA PRO A 89 -13.24 12.80 -20.90
C PRO A 89 -12.07 13.59 -20.28
N CYS A 90 -12.23 14.90 -20.10
CA CYS A 90 -11.24 15.76 -19.50
C CYS A 90 -11.32 15.80 -17.98
N SER A 91 -12.38 15.23 -17.40
CA SER A 91 -12.53 15.20 -15.96
C SER A 91 -11.61 14.14 -15.36
N GLY A 92 -10.62 14.58 -14.59
CA GLY A 92 -9.70 13.70 -13.86
C GLY A 92 -10.39 12.77 -12.84
N TYR A 93 -11.71 12.90 -12.66
CA TYR A 93 -12.52 12.10 -11.74
C TYR A 93 -12.53 10.61 -12.10
N GLY A 94 -12.63 10.26 -13.39
CA GLY A 94 -12.55 8.87 -13.80
C GLY A 94 -11.21 8.26 -13.38
N LEU A 95 -10.12 8.91 -13.73
CA LEU A 95 -8.79 8.42 -13.39
C LEU A 95 -8.58 8.34 -11.85
N GLY A 96 -9.19 9.26 -11.10
CA GLY A 96 -9.30 9.19 -9.64
C GLY A 96 -10.03 7.93 -9.15
N PHE A 97 -11.17 7.58 -9.76
CA PHE A 97 -11.89 6.33 -9.46
C PHE A 97 -11.05 5.09 -9.71
N PHE A 98 -10.37 5.05 -10.86
CA PHE A 98 -9.45 3.96 -11.20
C PHE A 98 -8.31 3.85 -10.17
N ALA A 99 -7.62 4.96 -9.89
CA ALA A 99 -6.54 5.02 -8.91
C ALA A 99 -6.97 4.51 -7.53
N CYS A 100 -8.15 4.94 -7.06
CA CYS A 100 -8.69 4.50 -5.78
C CYS A 100 -9.08 3.02 -5.78
N GLY A 101 -9.67 2.53 -6.87
CA GLY A 101 -10.00 1.11 -7.03
C GLY A 101 -8.76 0.23 -6.99
N VAL A 102 -7.68 0.62 -7.68
CA VAL A 102 -6.39 -0.06 -7.64
C VAL A 102 -5.78 -0.02 -6.24
N ALA A 103 -5.79 1.14 -5.57
CA ALA A 103 -5.28 1.28 -4.21
C ALA A 103 -6.03 0.39 -3.21
N MET A 104 -7.36 0.25 -3.36
CA MET A 104 -8.18 -0.63 -2.52
C MET A 104 -7.94 -2.12 -2.79
N LEU A 105 -7.76 -2.51 -4.05
CA LEU A 105 -7.34 -3.87 -4.39
C LEU A 105 -5.96 -4.20 -3.79
N TYR A 106 -5.09 -3.18 -3.72
CA TYR A 106 -3.75 -3.32 -3.18
C TYR A 106 -3.79 -3.49 -1.66
N SER A 107 -4.52 -2.62 -0.96
CA SER A 107 -4.69 -2.69 0.50
C SER A 107 -5.41 -3.98 0.93
N GLY A 108 -6.35 -4.46 0.12
CA GLY A 108 -7.03 -5.74 0.30
C GLY A 108 -6.14 -6.96 0.04
N GLY A 109 -4.88 -6.79 -0.36
CA GLY A 109 -3.94 -7.89 -0.64
C GLY A 109 -4.26 -8.70 -1.90
N HIS A 110 -5.25 -8.28 -2.70
CA HIS A 110 -5.69 -9.00 -3.90
C HIS A 110 -4.66 -8.90 -5.02
N LEU A 111 -3.83 -7.87 -4.99
CA LEU A 111 -2.69 -7.69 -5.88
C LEU A 111 -1.44 -8.47 -5.44
N LYS A 112 -1.43 -9.19 -4.30
CA LYS A 112 -0.23 -9.89 -3.80
C LYS A 112 0.17 -11.12 -4.62
N ARG A 113 -0.81 -11.84 -5.18
CA ARG A 113 -0.61 -13.05 -6.00
C ARG A 113 -0.71 -12.69 -7.49
N TYR A 114 0.30 -13.06 -8.28
CA TYR A 114 0.47 -12.68 -9.69
C TYR A 114 0.46 -11.17 -9.92
N ARG A 115 1.27 -10.43 -9.14
CA ARG A 115 1.22 -8.95 -9.08
C ARG A 115 1.37 -8.30 -10.46
N VAL A 116 2.41 -8.71 -11.19
CA VAL A 116 2.74 -8.16 -12.52
C VAL A 116 1.62 -8.43 -13.52
N ALA A 117 1.12 -9.66 -13.59
CA ALA A 117 0.02 -10.01 -14.50
C ALA A 117 -1.26 -9.21 -14.22
N LYS A 118 -1.61 -9.00 -12.94
CA LYS A 118 -2.77 -8.19 -12.55
C LYS A 118 -2.60 -6.71 -12.84
N LEU A 119 -1.40 -6.16 -12.66
CA LEU A 119 -1.10 -4.78 -13.04
C LEU A 119 -1.19 -4.60 -14.55
N ILE A 120 -0.61 -5.52 -15.34
CA ILE A 120 -0.75 -5.50 -16.80
C ILE A 120 -2.23 -5.58 -17.20
N ALA A 121 -3.02 -6.44 -16.58
CA ALA A 121 -4.45 -6.54 -16.84
C ALA A 121 -5.21 -5.24 -16.50
N LEU A 122 -4.88 -4.58 -15.39
CA LEU A 122 -5.46 -3.29 -15.00
C LEU A 122 -5.06 -2.17 -15.96
N SER A 123 -3.80 -2.14 -16.39
CA SER A 123 -3.32 -1.18 -17.40
C SER A 123 -4.00 -1.42 -18.75
N LEU A 124 -4.12 -2.67 -19.19
CA LEU A 124 -4.84 -3.01 -20.42
C LEU A 124 -6.31 -2.60 -20.33
N PHE A 125 -6.98 -2.85 -19.21
CA PHE A 125 -8.35 -2.40 -18.97
C PHE A 125 -8.47 -0.89 -19.13
N LEU A 126 -7.56 -0.12 -18.51
CA LEU A 126 -7.51 1.34 -18.61
C LEU A 126 -7.35 1.82 -20.07
N PHE A 127 -6.41 1.24 -20.81
CA PHE A 127 -6.20 1.56 -22.23
C PHE A 127 -7.41 1.20 -23.10
N CYS A 128 -8.02 0.03 -22.88
CA CYS A 128 -9.21 -0.40 -23.63
C CYS A 128 -10.39 0.56 -23.39
N THR A 129 -10.61 0.97 -22.14
CA THR A 129 -11.66 1.94 -21.82
C THR A 129 -11.40 3.29 -22.48
N GLU A 130 -10.14 3.74 -22.51
CA GLU A 130 -9.76 4.99 -23.14
C GLU A 130 -10.00 4.96 -24.65
N VAL A 131 -9.55 3.92 -25.34
CA VAL A 131 -9.81 3.72 -26.77
C VAL A 131 -11.31 3.68 -27.07
N TRP A 132 -12.10 3.03 -26.21
CA TRP A 132 -13.54 3.00 -26.35
C TRP A 132 -14.19 4.38 -26.20
N ILE A 133 -13.75 5.19 -25.23
CA ILE A 133 -14.25 6.55 -25.03
C ILE A 133 -13.87 7.46 -26.19
N ILE A 134 -12.63 7.38 -26.66
CA ILE A 134 -12.15 8.16 -27.82
C ILE A 134 -12.96 7.80 -29.06
N SER A 135 -13.11 6.50 -29.36
CA SER A 135 -13.88 6.05 -30.53
C SER A 135 -15.37 6.44 -30.45
N ALA A 136 -15.99 6.34 -29.28
CA ALA A 136 -17.38 6.76 -29.07
C ALA A 136 -17.57 8.26 -29.29
N ASN A 137 -16.62 9.11 -28.91
CA ASN A 137 -16.70 10.55 -29.08
C ASN A 137 -16.30 11.02 -30.48
N LEU A 138 -15.32 10.37 -31.10
CA LEU A 138 -14.87 10.68 -32.47
C LEU A 138 -15.99 10.45 -33.50
N SER A 139 -16.86 9.46 -33.25
CA SER A 139 -18.05 9.20 -34.08
C SER A 139 -19.08 10.32 -34.06
N LYS A 140 -19.10 11.17 -33.02
CA LYS A 140 -20.11 12.21 -32.82
C LYS A 140 -19.65 13.58 -33.34
N THR A 141 -18.36 13.91 -33.23
CA THR A 141 -17.84 15.21 -33.64
C THR A 141 -16.36 15.12 -33.99
N LEU A 142 -16.03 15.23 -35.28
CA LEU A 142 -14.66 15.20 -35.78
C LEU A 142 -14.06 16.63 -35.76
N SER A 143 -13.64 17.11 -34.58
CA SER A 143 -12.94 18.38 -34.44
C SER A 143 -11.50 18.20 -33.97
N LEU A 144 -10.60 19.07 -34.43
CA LEU A 144 -9.19 19.12 -34.00
C LEU A 144 -9.05 19.26 -32.48
N THR A 145 -10.02 19.92 -31.82
CA THR A 145 -10.07 20.08 -30.37
C THR A 145 -10.30 18.76 -29.63
N VAL A 146 -11.19 17.90 -30.14
CA VAL A 146 -11.46 16.57 -29.54
C VAL A 146 -10.23 15.67 -29.68
N LEU A 147 -9.54 15.72 -30.83
CA LEU A 147 -8.30 14.97 -31.05
C LEU A 147 -7.18 15.41 -30.09
N ALA A 148 -6.99 16.72 -29.92
CA ALA A 148 -5.96 17.26 -29.01
C ALA A 148 -6.22 16.90 -27.55
N LEU A 149 -7.49 16.97 -27.10
CA LEU A 149 -7.88 16.59 -25.74
C LEU A 149 -7.71 15.08 -25.49
N ALA A 150 -8.03 14.25 -26.48
CA ALA A 150 -7.79 12.81 -26.41
C ALA A 150 -6.30 12.49 -26.25
N LEU A 151 -5.42 13.10 -27.06
CA LEU A 151 -3.97 12.90 -26.96
C LEU A 151 -3.42 13.32 -25.60
N LEU A 152 -3.84 14.48 -25.09
CA LEU A 152 -3.44 14.95 -23.76
C LEU A 152 -3.84 13.94 -22.67
N HIS A 153 -5.06 13.42 -22.75
CA HIS A 153 -5.57 12.43 -21.82
C HIS A 153 -4.78 11.11 -21.91
N SER A 154 -4.41 10.66 -23.11
CA SER A 154 -3.61 9.45 -23.31
C SER A 154 -2.21 9.58 -22.76
N ILE A 155 -1.57 10.73 -22.95
CA ILE A 155 -0.26 11.01 -22.37
C ILE A 155 -0.34 10.99 -20.85
N PHE A 156 -1.37 11.61 -20.26
CA PHE A 156 -1.56 11.63 -18.82
C PHE A 156 -1.82 10.23 -18.25
N THR A 157 -2.67 9.44 -18.90
CA THR A 157 -3.00 8.06 -18.52
C THR A 157 -1.79 7.14 -18.60
N ALA A 158 -1.00 7.25 -19.67
CA ALA A 158 0.26 6.53 -19.83
C ALA A 158 1.27 6.92 -18.73
N SER A 159 1.41 8.22 -18.44
CA SER A 159 2.30 8.73 -17.39
C SER A 159 1.88 8.24 -16.01
N PHE A 160 0.58 8.24 -15.71
CA PHE A 160 0.05 7.74 -14.45
C PHE A 160 0.26 6.22 -14.29
N THR A 161 0.07 5.46 -15.37
CA THR A 161 0.31 4.01 -15.39
C THR A 161 1.79 3.70 -15.17
N LEU A 162 2.68 4.45 -15.82
CA LEU A 162 4.12 4.34 -15.62
C LEU A 162 4.50 4.70 -14.17
N PHE A 163 3.92 5.76 -13.61
CA PHE A 163 4.12 6.12 -12.20
C PHE A 163 3.68 4.99 -11.26
N LEU A 164 2.48 4.41 -11.45
CA LEU A 164 2.03 3.27 -10.65
C LEU A 164 2.97 2.07 -10.78
N PHE A 165 3.48 1.82 -11.98
CA PHE A 165 4.46 0.76 -12.23
C PHE A 165 5.78 1.03 -11.51
N LEU A 166 6.33 2.25 -11.58
CA LEU A 166 7.57 2.65 -10.90
C LEU A 166 7.44 2.59 -9.38
N VAL A 167 6.37 3.13 -8.81
CA VAL A 167 6.10 3.02 -7.37
C VAL A 167 6.03 1.56 -6.93
N HIS A 168 5.47 0.68 -7.78
CA HIS A 168 5.39 -0.73 -7.48
C HIS A 168 6.74 -1.46 -7.57
N LEU A 169 7.56 -1.15 -8.58
CA LEU A 169 8.92 -1.68 -8.70
C LEU A 169 9.78 -1.30 -7.48
N ASN A 170 9.69 -0.04 -7.04
CA ASN A 170 10.43 0.41 -5.86
C ASN A 170 9.97 -0.28 -4.56
N GLN A 171 8.70 -0.67 -4.46
CA GLN A 171 8.22 -1.47 -3.32
C GLN A 171 8.73 -2.92 -3.33
N THR A 172 9.07 -3.49 -4.50
CA THR A 172 9.66 -4.84 -4.55
C THR A 172 11.09 -4.86 -3.99
N ASP A 173 11.87 -3.80 -4.19
CA ASP A 173 13.22 -3.70 -3.63
C ASP A 173 13.21 -3.43 -2.12
N LEU A 174 12.27 -2.63 -1.62
CA LEU A 174 12.14 -2.37 -0.18
C LEU A 174 11.71 -3.62 0.60
N LEU A 175 10.84 -4.47 0.04
CA LEU A 175 10.35 -5.67 0.72
C LEU A 175 11.40 -6.80 0.80
N HIS A 176 12.42 -6.79 -0.07
CA HIS A 176 13.50 -7.78 -0.06
C HIS A 176 14.72 -7.31 0.75
N ARG A 177 14.79 -6.00 1.07
CA ARG A 177 15.85 -5.42 1.90
C ARG A 177 15.68 -5.74 3.39
N ASP A 178 14.50 -6.17 3.84
CA ASP A 178 14.18 -6.40 5.26
C ASP A 178 14.35 -7.85 5.74
N LYS A 179 14.63 -8.83 4.86
CA LYS A 179 15.07 -10.14 5.35
C LYS A 179 16.53 -10.04 5.75
N LYS A 180 16.76 -9.70 7.03
CA LYS A 180 18.08 -9.86 7.65
C LYS A 180 18.58 -11.27 7.32
N PRO A 181 19.82 -11.41 6.82
CA PRO A 181 20.39 -12.72 6.55
C PRO A 181 20.28 -13.59 7.82
N SER A 182 19.92 -14.86 7.66
CA SER A 182 19.82 -15.80 8.77
C SER A 182 21.22 -16.16 9.28
N LEU A 183 21.47 -15.98 10.56
CA LEU A 183 22.68 -16.46 11.23
C LEU A 183 22.34 -17.73 12.02
N SER A 184 22.85 -18.86 11.56
CA SER A 184 22.90 -20.09 12.35
C SER A 184 24.08 -20.00 13.32
N LEU A 185 23.79 -20.03 14.62
CA LEU A 185 24.82 -20.04 15.65
C LEU A 185 25.53 -21.40 15.66
N SER A 186 24.78 -22.47 15.42
CA SER A 186 25.32 -23.83 15.31
C SER A 186 26.25 -23.98 14.10
N GLY A 187 25.90 -23.37 12.96
CA GLY A 187 26.74 -23.34 11.76
C GLY A 187 28.04 -22.55 11.93
N ARG A 188 28.13 -21.68 12.95
CA ARG A 188 29.36 -20.99 13.38
C ARG A 188 30.13 -21.74 14.46
N GLY A 189 29.77 -22.99 14.75
CA GLY A 189 30.48 -23.84 15.70
C GLY A 189 30.23 -23.51 17.17
N LEU A 190 29.13 -22.83 17.49
CA LEU A 190 28.70 -22.63 18.87
C LEU A 190 28.02 -23.91 19.39
N SER A 191 28.37 -24.30 20.60
CA SER A 191 27.64 -25.33 21.35
C SER A 191 26.27 -24.82 21.79
N VAL A 192 25.38 -25.73 22.19
CA VAL A 192 24.04 -25.39 22.67
C VAL A 192 24.08 -24.39 23.84
N ALA A 193 25.01 -24.58 24.78
CA ALA A 193 25.19 -23.67 25.91
C ALA A 193 25.73 -22.29 25.50
N GLU A 194 26.67 -22.26 24.54
CA GLU A 194 27.21 -21.01 23.99
C GLU A 194 26.12 -20.22 23.24
N ALA A 195 25.32 -20.89 22.42
CA ALA A 195 24.20 -20.28 21.70
C ALA A 195 23.14 -19.73 22.67
N TYR A 196 22.83 -20.47 23.75
CA TYR A 196 21.93 -20.01 24.80
C TYR A 196 22.44 -18.71 25.47
N TYR A 197 23.73 -18.62 25.81
CA TYR A 197 24.29 -17.40 26.43
C TYR A 197 24.25 -16.19 25.50
N VAL A 198 24.46 -16.40 24.19
CA VAL A 198 24.35 -15.34 23.19
C VAL A 198 22.93 -14.80 23.08
N LYS A 199 21.93 -15.69 23.04
CA LYS A 199 20.52 -15.30 23.00
C LYS A 199 20.10 -14.56 24.25
N ALA A 200 20.42 -15.09 25.44
CA ALA A 200 20.08 -14.45 26.69
C ALA A 200 20.71 -13.03 26.79
N MET A 201 21.94 -12.85 26.31
CA MET A 201 22.54 -11.51 26.18
C MET A 201 21.84 -10.60 25.17
N ALA A 202 21.35 -11.16 24.05
CA ALA A 202 20.57 -10.41 23.06
C ALA A 202 19.22 -9.94 23.61
N ASP A 203 18.61 -10.76 24.47
CA ASP A 203 17.37 -10.47 25.19
C ASP A 203 17.57 -9.47 26.36
N GLY A 204 18.81 -9.03 26.59
CA GLY A 204 19.15 -8.01 27.58
C GLY A 204 19.57 -8.57 28.94
N GLU A 205 19.72 -9.88 29.09
CA GLU A 205 20.16 -10.49 30.34
C GLU A 205 21.64 -10.18 30.65
N THR A 206 21.92 -10.01 31.93
CA THR A 206 23.27 -9.81 32.45
C THR A 206 23.98 -11.14 32.66
N ALA A 207 25.32 -11.14 32.67
CA ALA A 207 26.11 -12.36 32.91
C ALA A 207 25.76 -13.04 34.25
N LYS A 208 25.37 -12.23 35.25
CA LYS A 208 24.91 -12.71 36.56
C LYS A 208 23.56 -13.43 36.48
N GLU A 209 22.60 -12.91 35.72
CA GLU A 209 21.30 -13.56 35.52
C GLU A 209 21.44 -14.86 34.74
N ILE A 210 22.27 -14.86 33.70
CA ILE A 210 22.58 -16.06 32.90
C ILE A 210 23.25 -17.13 33.78
N ALA A 211 24.19 -16.73 34.63
CA ALA A 211 24.88 -17.62 35.57
C ALA A 211 23.89 -18.29 36.53
N ASN A 212 22.98 -17.51 37.10
CA ASN A 212 21.93 -18.01 37.98
C ASN A 212 20.99 -19.00 37.28
N LYS A 213 20.53 -18.68 36.05
CA LYS A 213 19.63 -19.55 35.28
C LYS A 213 20.30 -20.85 34.81
N SER A 214 21.61 -20.79 34.58
CA SER A 214 22.38 -21.93 34.06
C SER A 214 23.09 -22.72 35.17
N PHE A 215 22.89 -22.34 36.44
CA PHE A 215 23.54 -22.95 37.62
C PHE A 215 25.07 -23.03 37.51
N VAL A 216 25.70 -21.98 36.97
CA VAL A 216 27.17 -21.86 36.85
C VAL A 216 27.67 -20.57 37.50
N SER A 217 28.99 -20.44 37.65
CA SER A 217 29.59 -19.18 38.12
C SER A 217 29.55 -18.09 37.05
N GLU A 218 29.48 -16.82 37.46
CA GLU A 218 29.59 -15.68 36.53
C GLU A 218 30.91 -15.70 35.74
N SER A 219 32.00 -16.15 36.38
CA SER A 219 33.30 -16.34 35.72
C SER A 219 33.21 -17.34 34.57
N THR A 220 32.47 -18.45 34.76
CA THR A 220 32.20 -19.43 33.71
C THR A 220 31.46 -18.81 32.53
N VAL A 221 30.41 -18.01 32.78
CA VAL A 221 29.67 -17.31 31.71
C VAL A 221 30.57 -16.35 30.95
N ARG A 222 31.36 -15.52 31.64
CA ARG A 222 32.28 -14.56 31.00
C ARG A 222 33.34 -15.27 30.16
N ASN A 223 33.94 -16.34 30.67
CA ASN A 223 34.92 -17.14 29.94
C ASN A 223 34.32 -17.80 28.69
N THR A 224 33.09 -18.30 28.80
CA THR A 224 32.35 -18.86 27.65
C THR A 224 32.04 -17.78 26.61
N LEU A 225 31.57 -16.61 27.02
CA LEU A 225 31.34 -15.47 26.13
C LEU A 225 32.62 -14.99 25.43
N SER A 226 33.76 -14.99 26.12
CA SER A 226 35.06 -14.68 25.48
C SER A 226 35.44 -15.67 24.38
N ARG A 227 35.13 -16.97 24.56
CA ARG A 227 35.34 -17.98 23.49
C ARG A 227 34.38 -17.76 22.34
N VAL A 228 33.13 -17.43 22.63
CA VAL A 228 32.11 -17.10 21.64
C VAL A 228 32.52 -15.90 20.80
N TYR A 229 33.05 -14.84 21.42
CA TYR A 229 33.54 -13.67 20.72
C TYR A 229 34.60 -14.04 19.68
N ARG A 230 35.55 -14.91 20.05
CA ARG A 230 36.54 -15.44 19.12
C ARG A 230 35.93 -16.30 18.00
N LYS A 231 34.95 -17.16 18.31
CA LYS A 231 34.25 -18.01 17.33
C LYS A 231 33.42 -17.20 16.33
N LEU A 232 32.85 -16.08 16.77
CA LEU A 232 32.05 -15.16 15.96
C LEU A 232 32.88 -14.01 15.36
N GLU A 233 34.20 -14.00 15.58
CA GLU A 233 35.14 -12.97 15.09
C GLU A 233 34.75 -11.54 15.51
N VAL A 234 34.17 -11.40 16.71
CA VAL A 234 33.82 -10.11 17.32
C VAL A 234 34.73 -9.80 18.50
N SER A 235 35.00 -8.51 18.72
CA SER A 235 35.92 -8.07 19.78
C SER A 235 35.28 -7.98 21.16
N ASP A 236 33.98 -7.65 21.22
CA ASP A 236 33.33 -7.24 22.45
C ASP A 236 31.80 -7.37 22.38
N LYS A 237 31.14 -7.10 23.51
CA LYS A 237 29.67 -7.16 23.62
C LYS A 237 28.99 -6.23 22.63
N ALA A 238 29.50 -5.00 22.39
CA ALA A 238 28.86 -4.08 21.46
C ALA A 238 28.95 -4.62 20.02
N SER A 239 30.11 -5.14 19.62
CA SER A 239 30.28 -5.78 18.32
C SER A 239 29.40 -7.02 18.13
N LEU A 240 29.22 -7.82 19.19
CA LEU A 240 28.26 -8.94 19.18
C LEU A 240 26.83 -8.42 18.97
N MET A 241 26.40 -7.38 19.70
CA MET A 241 25.05 -6.81 19.54
C MET A 241 24.84 -6.21 18.15
N ILE A 242 25.86 -5.57 17.58
CA ILE A 242 25.82 -5.06 16.20
C ILE A 242 25.66 -6.22 15.22
N LEU A 243 26.39 -7.32 15.42
CA LEU A 243 26.27 -8.52 14.60
C LEU A 243 24.86 -9.10 14.71
N LEU A 244 24.35 -9.34 15.92
CA LEU A 244 23.00 -9.87 16.12
C LEU A 244 21.89 -8.91 15.63
N SER A 245 22.14 -7.60 15.59
CA SER A 245 21.19 -6.64 15.02
C SER A 245 21.08 -6.75 13.49
N LYS A 246 22.13 -7.22 12.81
CA LYS A 246 22.21 -7.33 11.34
C LYS A 246 21.66 -8.65 10.80
N TYR A 247 21.59 -9.68 11.64
CA TYR A 247 21.15 -11.02 11.24
C TYR A 247 19.90 -11.43 12.02
N ASP A 248 19.13 -12.37 11.48
CA ASP A 248 18.06 -13.04 12.22
C ASP A 248 18.60 -14.38 12.75
N VAL A 249 18.48 -14.64 14.06
CA VAL A 249 19.06 -15.84 14.69
C VAL A 249 18.05 -16.98 14.56
N VAL A 250 18.40 -18.03 13.81
CA VAL A 250 17.44 -19.08 13.40
C VAL A 250 17.47 -20.33 14.29
N ASP A 251 18.51 -20.50 15.10
CA ASP A 251 18.67 -21.63 16.04
C ASP A 251 18.41 -21.17 17.45
#